data_AF-A0A845A906-F1
#
_entry.id   AF-A0A845A906-F1
#
_cell.length_a   1.000
_cell.length_b   1.000
_cell.length_c   1.000
_cell.angle_alpha   90.00
_cell.angle_beta   90.00
_cell.angle_gamma   90.00
#
_symmetry.space_group_name_H-M   'P 1'
#
loop_
_entity.id
_entity.type
_entity.pdbx_description
1 polymer ?
#
loop_
_entity_poly.entity_id
_entity_poly.type
_entity_poly.pdbx_seq_one_letter_code
_entity_poly.pdbx_strand_id
1 'polypeptide(L)'
;MADWLQLGASGMQLWSDACSVIALRTIRMAQGGKTAEREAQLMVDEKIDANMSLAMKLAMAGPSSPEATMRRAVQHYSKPVKANRRRLMKG
;
A
#
# COMPACT_ATOMS: atom_id res chain seq x y z
N MET A 1 -22.59 -11.92 1.53
CA MET A 1 -22.74 -11.24 0.22
C MET A 1 -22.38 -9.76 0.31
N ALA A 2 -23.06 -8.96 1.15
CA ALA A 2 -22.73 -7.53 1.30
C ALA A 2 -21.26 -7.27 1.73
N ASP A 3 -20.69 -8.15 2.56
CA ASP A 3 -19.35 -7.97 3.10
C ASP A 3 -18.23 -8.18 2.06
N TRP A 4 -18.31 -9.24 1.24
CA TRP A 4 -17.45 -9.43 0.06
C TRP A 4 -17.54 -8.30 -0.97
N LEU A 5 -18.72 -7.70 -1.20
CA LEU A 5 -18.87 -6.56 -2.11
C LEU A 5 -18.12 -5.33 -1.57
N GLN A 6 -18.24 -5.06 -0.26
CA GLN A 6 -17.51 -3.96 0.38
C GLN A 6 -15.98 -4.20 0.34
N LEU A 7 -15.57 -5.45 0.56
CA LEU A 7 -14.17 -5.85 0.47
C LEU A 7 -13.63 -5.66 -0.96
N GLY A 8 -14.40 -6.07 -1.97
CA GLY A 8 -14.07 -5.88 -3.38
C GLY A 8 -13.94 -4.39 -3.74
N ALA A 9 -14.89 -3.56 -3.31
CA ALA A 9 -14.82 -2.11 -3.51
C ALA A 9 -13.58 -1.49 -2.82
N SER A 10 -13.27 -1.93 -1.61
CA SER A 10 -12.07 -1.50 -0.88
C SER A 10 -10.78 -1.93 -1.59
N GLY A 11 -10.77 -3.15 -2.15
CA GLY A 11 -9.68 -3.67 -2.95
C GLY A 11 -9.48 -2.88 -4.26
N MET A 12 -10.56 -2.55 -4.96
CA MET A 12 -10.51 -1.71 -6.17
C MET A 12 -9.98 -0.30 -5.87
N GLN A 13 -10.40 0.30 -4.75
CA GLN A 13 -9.88 1.59 -4.31
C GLN A 13 -8.38 1.52 -4.01
N LEU A 14 -7.94 0.50 -3.27
CA LEU A 14 -6.52 0.25 -2.99
C LEU A 14 -5.72 0.09 -4.29
N TRP A 15 -6.24 -0.68 -5.25
CA TRP A 15 -5.62 -0.88 -6.56
C TRP A 15 -5.47 0.44 -7.32
N SER A 16 -6.52 1.26 -7.39
CA SER A 16 -6.48 2.58 -8.05
C SER A 16 -5.44 3.52 -7.42
N ASP A 17 -5.38 3.56 -6.08
CA ASP A 17 -4.40 4.36 -5.36
C ASP A 17 -2.97 3.84 -5.61
N ALA A 18 -2.78 2.51 -5.67
CA ALA A 18 -1.49 1.89 -5.97
C ALA A 18 -1.01 2.21 -7.39
N CYS A 19 -1.89 2.11 -8.39
CA CYS A 19 -1.58 2.52 -9.77
C CYS A 19 -1.14 3.99 -9.85
N SER A 20 -1.81 4.88 -9.11
CA SER A 20 -1.44 6.31 -9.04
C SER A 20 -0.04 6.50 -8.43
N VAL A 21 0.27 5.79 -7.33
CA VAL A 21 1.60 5.81 -6.71
C VAL A 21 2.68 5.31 -7.65
N ILE A 22 2.42 4.22 -8.38
CA ILE A 22 3.35 3.67 -9.36
C ILE A 22 3.63 4.70 -10.46
N ALA A 23 2.59 5.29 -11.06
CA ALA A 23 2.76 6.31 -12.10
C ALA A 23 3.57 7.53 -11.61
N LEU A 24 3.24 8.06 -10.43
CA LEU A 24 3.96 9.20 -9.84
C LEU A 24 5.43 8.87 -9.56
N ARG A 25 5.72 7.66 -9.10
CA ARG A 25 7.09 7.18 -8.88
C ARG A 25 7.86 7.02 -10.17
N THR A 26 7.23 6.48 -11.21
CA THR A 26 7.85 6.41 -12.53
C THR A 26 8.26 7.80 -13.03
N ILE A 27 7.38 8.80 -12.89
CA ILE A 27 7.70 10.20 -13.22
C ILE A 27 8.87 10.71 -12.37
N ARG A 28 8.83 10.49 -11.04
CA ARG A 28 9.89 10.94 -10.13
C ARG A 28 11.24 10.31 -10.46
N MET A 29 11.26 9.02 -10.79
CA MET A 29 12.47 8.30 -11.16
C MET A 29 13.03 8.78 -12.50
N ALA A 30 12.16 9.10 -13.47
CA ALA A 30 12.56 9.64 -14.76
C ALA A 30 13.27 11.00 -14.67
N GLN A 31 13.04 11.78 -13.61
CA GLN A 31 13.75 13.04 -13.36
C GLN A 31 15.22 12.81 -12.95
N GLY A 32 15.56 11.63 -12.42
CA GLY A 32 16.91 11.30 -11.97
C GLY A 32 17.41 12.11 -10.76
N GLY A 33 18.71 12.02 -10.51
CA GLY A 33 19.40 12.75 -9.46
C GLY A 33 19.02 12.34 -8.02
N LYS A 34 19.45 13.15 -7.05
CA LYS A 34 19.32 12.87 -5.61
C LYS A 34 17.87 12.66 -5.15
N THR A 35 16.91 13.32 -5.79
CA THR A 35 15.49 13.18 -5.45
C THR A 35 14.95 11.81 -5.87
N ALA A 36 15.38 11.29 -7.03
CA ALA A 36 15.04 9.94 -7.48
C ALA A 36 15.69 8.86 -6.59
N GLU A 37 16.98 9.03 -6.25
CA GLU A 37 17.68 8.11 -5.33
C GLU A 37 17.00 8.04 -3.96
N ARG A 38 16.63 9.20 -3.40
CA ARG A 38 15.90 9.26 -2.13
C ARG A 38 14.53 8.58 -2.23
N GLU A 39 13.80 8.78 -3.32
CA GLU A 39 12.51 8.10 -3.54
C GLU A 39 12.69 6.58 -3.66
N ALA A 40 13.77 6.12 -4.31
CA ALA A 40 14.08 4.70 -4.42
C ALA A 40 14.37 4.05 -3.06
N GLN A 41 15.13 4.72 -2.20
CA GLN A 41 15.39 4.23 -0.85
C GLN A 41 14.10 4.17 -0.01
N LEU A 42 13.34 5.27 0.02
CA LEU A 42 12.04 5.32 0.72
C LEU A 42 11.10 4.22 0.23
N MET A 43 11.08 3.96 -1.07
CA MET A 43 10.29 2.89 -1.67
C MET A 43 10.61 1.51 -1.11
N VAL A 44 11.87 1.20 -0.83
CA VAL A 44 12.29 -0.09 -0.29
C VAL A 44 11.90 -0.19 1.18
N ASP A 45 12.21 0.85 1.95
CA ASP A 45 11.92 0.91 3.39
C ASP A 45 10.42 0.75 3.66
N GLU A 46 9.58 1.46 2.89
CA GLU A 46 8.12 1.35 2.99
C GLU A 46 7.59 -0.05 2.66
N LYS A 47 8.19 -0.75 1.68
CA LYS A 47 7.78 -2.13 1.33
C LYS A 47 8.16 -3.11 2.43
N ILE A 48 9.34 -2.94 3.03
CA ILE A 48 9.81 -3.78 4.13
C ILE A 48 8.91 -3.58 5.34
N ASP A 49 8.69 -2.33 5.76
CA ASP A 49 7.84 -2.01 6.92
C ASP A 49 6.41 -2.54 6.76
N ALA A 50 5.78 -2.30 5.60
CA ALA A 50 4.42 -2.78 5.36
C ALA A 50 4.33 -4.32 5.38
N ASN A 51 5.23 -5.03 4.71
CA ASN A 51 5.17 -6.49 4.70
C ASN A 51 5.46 -7.09 6.08
N MET A 52 6.46 -6.58 6.79
CA MET A 52 6.79 -7.05 8.14
C MET A 52 5.66 -6.75 9.13
N SER A 53 5.09 -5.55 9.07
CA SER A 53 3.95 -5.15 9.90
C SER A 53 2.73 -6.02 9.64
N LEU A 54 2.43 -6.33 8.37
CA LEU A 54 1.33 -7.24 8.03
C LEU A 54 1.59 -8.65 8.52
N ALA A 55 2.77 -9.20 8.25
CA ALA A 55 3.14 -10.55 8.66
C ALA A 55 3.01 -10.73 10.17
N MET A 56 3.53 -9.77 10.96
CA MET A 56 3.37 -9.76 12.41
C MET A 56 1.90 -9.69 12.82
N LYS A 57 1.11 -8.79 12.21
CA LYS A 57 -0.33 -8.67 12.51
C LYS A 57 -1.09 -9.96 12.22
N LEU A 58 -0.78 -10.64 11.12
CA LEU A 58 -1.42 -11.90 10.76
C LEU A 58 -0.99 -13.03 11.69
N ALA A 59 0.30 -13.12 12.04
CA ALA A 59 0.81 -14.11 12.99
C ALA A 59 0.17 -13.97 14.39
N MET A 60 -0.02 -12.73 14.86
CA MET A 60 -0.63 -12.44 16.16
C MET A 60 -2.16 -12.55 16.17
N ALA A 61 -2.81 -12.59 15.00
CA ALA A 61 -4.27 -12.54 14.93
C ALA A 61 -4.96 -13.89 15.25
N GLY A 62 -4.22 -14.98 15.34
CA GLY A 62 -4.76 -16.33 15.58
C GLY A 62 -5.67 -16.82 14.43
N PRO A 63 -6.42 -17.92 14.65
CA PRO A 63 -7.34 -18.46 13.66
C PRO A 63 -8.34 -17.41 13.19
N SER A 64 -8.40 -17.20 11.88
CA SER A 64 -9.17 -16.12 11.23
C SER A 64 -9.90 -16.66 10.01
N SER A 65 -11.12 -16.18 9.74
CA SER A 65 -11.78 -16.48 8.47
C SER A 65 -11.02 -15.83 7.30
N PRO A 66 -11.11 -16.39 6.07
CA PRO A 66 -10.48 -15.78 4.89
C PRO A 66 -10.89 -14.32 4.68
N GLU A 67 -12.16 -13.99 4.95
CA GLU A 67 -12.72 -12.65 4.80
C GLU A 67 -12.09 -11.66 5.82
N ALA A 68 -11.91 -12.09 7.08
CA ALA A 68 -11.26 -11.29 8.11
C ALA A 68 -9.77 -11.06 7.80
N THR A 69 -9.06 -12.10 7.33
CA THR A 69 -7.66 -12.01 6.92
C THR A 69 -7.48 -11.04 5.76
N MET A 70 -8.32 -11.14 4.72
CA MET A 70 -8.27 -10.26 3.56
C MET A 70 -8.60 -8.81 3.94
N ARG A 71 -9.61 -8.59 4.80
CA ARG A 71 -9.94 -7.25 5.29
C ARG A 71 -8.77 -6.59 6.00
N ARG A 72 -8.07 -7.33 6.87
CA ARG A 72 -6.87 -6.82 7.57
C ARG A 72 -5.78 -6.44 6.57
N ALA A 73 -5.53 -7.26 5.56
CA ALA A 73 -4.54 -6.97 4.51
C ALA A 73 -4.92 -5.71 3.71
N VAL A 74 -6.16 -5.62 3.22
CA VAL A 74 -6.63 -4.46 2.44
C VAL A 74 -6.53 -3.18 3.27
N GLN A 75 -7.00 -3.20 4.52
CA GLN A 75 -6.91 -2.03 5.41
C GLN A 75 -5.46 -1.64 5.70
N HIS A 76 -4.60 -2.64 5.94
CA HIS A 76 -3.20 -2.41 6.26
C HIS A 76 -2.46 -1.71 5.11
N TYR A 77 -2.66 -2.14 3.86
CA TYR A 77 -2.03 -1.51 2.70
C TYR A 77 -2.70 -0.20 2.27
N SER A 78 -4.00 -0.05 2.47
CA SER A 78 -4.73 1.17 2.07
C SER A 78 -4.19 2.43 2.74
N LYS A 79 -3.79 2.35 4.01
CA LYS A 79 -3.28 3.51 4.76
C LYS A 79 -1.95 4.04 4.19
N PRO A 80 -0.86 3.24 4.07
CA PRO A 80 0.40 3.72 3.52
C PRO A 80 0.28 4.08 2.03
N VAL A 81 -0.48 3.35 1.21
CA VAL A 81 -0.64 3.68 -0.21
C VAL A 81 -1.29 5.06 -0.39
N LYS A 82 -2.34 5.37 0.38
CA LYS A 82 -2.95 6.71 0.36
C LYS A 82 -2.00 7.80 0.86
N ALA A 83 -1.20 7.52 1.88
CA ALA A 83 -0.20 8.47 2.38
C ALA A 83 0.87 8.75 1.31
N ASN A 84 1.36 7.72 0.63
CA ASN A 84 2.32 7.81 -0.46
C ASN A 84 1.78 8.61 -1.62
N ARG A 85 0.55 8.33 -2.07
CA ARG A 85 -0.13 9.09 -3.12
C ARG A 85 -0.16 10.58 -2.78
N ARG A 86 -0.60 10.93 -1.56
CA ARG A 86 -0.67 12.33 -1.10
C ARG A 86 0.71 12.99 -1.04
N ARG A 87 1.75 12.26 -0.61
CA ARG A 87 3.12 12.77 -0.54
C ARG A 87 3.67 13.05 -1.95
N LEU A 88 3.48 12.10 -2.86
CA LEU A 88 3.96 12.19 -4.23
C LEU A 88 3.22 13.25 -5.06
N MET A 89 1.95 13.54 -4.75
CA MET A 89 1.23 14.65 -5.39
C MET A 89 1.69 16.03 -4.95
N LYS A 90 2.44 16.14 -3.84
CA LYS A 90 2.87 17.41 -3.25
C LYS A 90 4.30 17.82 -3.60
N GLY A 91 5.10 16.93 -4.16
CA GLY A 91 6.51 17.19 -4.46
C GLY A 91 6.90 16.67 -5.81
#